data_AF-F4S0A5-F1
#
_entry.id   AF-F4S0A5-F1
#
_cell.length_a   1.000
_cell.length_b   1.000
_cell.length_c   1.000
_cell.angle_alpha   90.00
_cell.angle_beta   90.00
_cell.angle_gamma   90.00
#
_symmetry.space_group_name_H-M   'P 1'
#
loop_
_entity.id
_entity.type
_entity.pdbx_description
1 polymer ?
#
loop_
_entity_poly.entity_id
_entity_poly.type
_entity_poly.pdbx_seq_one_letter_code
_entity_poly.pdbx_strand_id
1 'polypeptide(L)'
;MQASNPPDTPTLNAGFVRNPIYLHFLGQAGPLSECDLIKHSGYKSFHSCIATAGVNGKDPYANAVLLTCKDTDRSLKADSLYSMTCRLIASNTANFDHLHFTREDILSLGKPRPGAKNCAAKFINKVASTVHGRIFDREILDDSSDDGEYTILLTLKHVDHDPIGGSVVVWLTKHHVASRLDSTHQVEDCQIGAEVLIHGTVIDYDEVTSCWEFRVRDITICERSDIQPNQVGTSTTEVYDVVHGPRAGLWIRKQTCEVGLRFAATWQSRACCATLLSFGEWVAFSPMALHVNTPELQIVVHKYTGAATLYWSGDILNNITPGNVIDARVIQ
;
A
#
# COMPACT_ATOMS: atom_id res chain seq x y z
N MET A 1 23.01 -35.76 -40.38
CA MET A 1 22.39 -34.43 -40.33
C MET A 1 22.14 -34.11 -38.87
N GLN A 2 22.97 -33.27 -38.27
CA GLN A 2 22.79 -32.80 -36.89
C GLN A 2 21.70 -31.71 -36.91
N ALA A 3 20.63 -31.93 -36.15
CA ALA A 3 19.59 -30.93 -35.95
C ALA A 3 20.18 -29.78 -35.12
N SER A 4 20.22 -28.59 -35.71
CA SER A 4 20.59 -27.36 -35.01
C SER A 4 19.54 -27.05 -33.94
N ASN A 5 19.97 -26.87 -32.70
CA ASN A 5 19.09 -26.38 -31.63
C ASN A 5 18.49 -25.02 -32.04
N PRO A 6 17.21 -24.76 -31.73
CA PRO A 6 16.60 -23.47 -31.99
C PRO A 6 17.31 -22.38 -31.16
N PRO A 7 17.45 -21.15 -31.70
CA PRO A 7 18.07 -20.05 -30.98
C PRO A 7 17.27 -19.75 -29.71
N ASP A 8 17.98 -19.63 -28.58
CA ASP A 8 17.43 -19.24 -27.29
C ASP A 8 16.65 -17.93 -27.44
N THR A 9 15.33 -18.01 -27.25
CA THR A 9 14.47 -16.83 -27.21
C THR A 9 14.96 -15.95 -26.06
N PRO A 10 15.38 -14.70 -26.30
CA PRO A 10 15.84 -13.82 -25.24
C PRO A 10 14.70 -13.62 -24.24
N THR A 11 14.84 -14.17 -23.04
CA THR A 11 13.95 -13.87 -21.92
C THR A 11 14.10 -12.38 -21.59
N LEU A 12 13.12 -11.59 -22.01
CA LEU A 12 12.92 -10.18 -21.62
C LEU A 12 12.64 -10.10 -20.10
N ASN A 13 13.66 -10.39 -19.29
CA ASN A 13 13.66 -10.19 -17.85
C ASN A 13 14.43 -8.92 -17.48
N ALA A 14 14.36 -7.88 -18.31
CA ALA A 14 14.58 -6.53 -17.82
C ALA A 14 13.36 -6.18 -16.96
N GLY A 15 13.45 -6.47 -15.66
CA GLY A 15 12.35 -6.28 -14.72
C GLY A 15 11.86 -4.83 -14.78
N PHE A 16 10.65 -4.61 -15.26
CA PHE A 16 10.01 -3.31 -15.17
C PHE A 16 9.52 -3.09 -13.73
N VAL A 17 9.61 -1.85 -13.25
CA VAL A 17 9.07 -1.46 -11.95
C VAL A 17 7.55 -1.43 -12.05
N ARG A 18 6.88 -2.11 -11.12
CA ARG A 18 5.41 -2.13 -11.04
C ARG A 18 4.91 -0.99 -10.18
N ASN A 19 3.86 -0.32 -10.66
CA ASN A 19 3.17 0.75 -9.96
C ASN A 19 1.71 0.34 -9.71
N PRO A 20 1.46 -0.63 -8.81
CA PRO A 20 0.14 -1.21 -8.61
C PRO A 20 -0.81 -0.22 -7.93
N ILE A 21 -2.10 -0.42 -8.18
CA ILE A 21 -3.19 0.22 -7.43
C ILE A 21 -3.98 -0.87 -6.72
N TYR A 22 -4.09 -0.75 -5.39
CA TYR A 22 -4.94 -1.59 -4.58
C TYR A 22 -6.19 -0.83 -4.15
N LEU A 23 -7.36 -1.40 -4.40
CA LEU A 23 -8.65 -0.89 -3.98
C LEU A 23 -9.23 -1.80 -2.90
N HIS A 24 -9.66 -1.23 -1.79
CA HIS A 24 -10.51 -1.92 -0.82
C HIS A 24 -11.96 -1.78 -1.28
N PHE A 25 -12.33 -2.67 -2.19
CA PHE A 25 -13.63 -2.71 -2.83
C PHE A 25 -14.73 -3.13 -1.84
N LEU A 26 -15.88 -2.47 -1.94
CA LEU A 26 -17.10 -2.81 -1.22
C LEU A 26 -18.27 -2.68 -2.20
N GLY A 27 -18.92 -3.79 -2.52
CA GLY A 27 -20.01 -3.76 -3.49
C GLY A 27 -20.67 -5.12 -3.74
N GLN A 28 -21.55 -5.16 -4.74
CA GLN A 28 -22.34 -6.33 -5.10
C GLN A 28 -21.73 -7.00 -6.34
N ALA A 29 -21.49 -8.31 -6.27
CA ALA A 29 -21.17 -9.08 -7.46
C ALA A 29 -22.45 -9.30 -8.28
N GLY A 30 -22.41 -8.95 -9.56
CA GLY A 30 -23.45 -9.21 -10.54
C GLY A 30 -23.28 -10.56 -11.24
N PRO A 31 -23.85 -10.73 -12.44
CA PRO A 31 -23.73 -11.97 -13.20
C PRO A 31 -22.29 -12.22 -13.67
N LEU A 32 -21.99 -13.49 -13.93
CA LEU A 32 -20.73 -13.89 -14.58
C LEU A 32 -20.66 -13.26 -15.98
N SER A 33 -19.51 -12.68 -16.31
CA SER A 33 -19.24 -12.13 -17.63
C SER A 33 -18.82 -13.23 -18.59
N GLU A 34 -19.45 -13.29 -19.77
CA GLU A 34 -19.22 -14.33 -20.77
C GLU A 34 -18.10 -13.97 -21.77
N CYS A 35 -17.00 -13.39 -21.30
CA CYS A 35 -15.86 -13.10 -22.19
C CYS A 35 -15.02 -14.36 -22.42
N ASP A 36 -14.98 -14.84 -23.67
CA ASP A 36 -14.26 -16.07 -24.01
C ASP A 36 -12.75 -15.94 -23.79
N LEU A 37 -12.15 -14.78 -24.07
CA LEU A 37 -10.70 -14.55 -23.85
C LEU A 37 -10.31 -14.80 -22.38
N ILE A 38 -11.16 -14.35 -21.46
CA ILE A 38 -10.95 -14.49 -20.02
C ILE A 38 -11.02 -15.97 -19.61
N LYS A 39 -12.00 -16.71 -20.14
CA LYS A 39 -12.17 -18.15 -19.87
C LYS A 39 -10.96 -18.96 -20.34
N HIS A 40 -10.48 -18.71 -21.57
CA HIS A 40 -9.31 -19.43 -22.11
C HIS A 40 -8.04 -19.18 -21.30
N SER A 41 -7.95 -18.03 -20.64
CA SER A 41 -6.82 -17.64 -19.80
C SER A 41 -6.90 -18.24 -18.38
N GLY A 42 -7.93 -19.02 -18.07
CA GLY A 42 -8.14 -19.61 -16.74
C GLY A 42 -8.63 -18.60 -15.70
N TYR A 43 -9.36 -17.56 -16.12
CA TYR A 43 -9.97 -16.57 -15.24
C TYR A 43 -11.50 -16.58 -15.33
N LYS A 44 -12.13 -16.03 -14.30
CA LYS A 44 -13.56 -15.71 -14.26
C LYS A 44 -13.73 -14.23 -13.90
N SER A 45 -14.66 -13.56 -14.56
CA SER A 45 -15.02 -12.17 -14.27
C SER A 45 -16.50 -12.04 -13.97
N PHE A 46 -16.85 -11.20 -13.00
CA PHE A 46 -18.23 -10.89 -12.63
C PHE A 46 -18.47 -9.41 -12.82
N HIS A 47 -19.60 -9.05 -13.42
CA HIS A 47 -20.01 -7.65 -13.52
C HIS A 47 -20.21 -7.06 -12.13
N SER A 48 -19.79 -5.81 -11.95
CA SER A 48 -19.96 -5.07 -10.71
C SER A 48 -19.92 -3.57 -11.02
N CYS A 49 -20.01 -2.73 -10.00
CA CYS A 49 -19.82 -1.30 -10.15
C CYS A 49 -19.15 -0.66 -8.92
N ILE A 50 -18.47 0.46 -9.15
CA ILE A 50 -18.02 1.38 -8.10
C ILE A 50 -18.97 2.57 -8.12
N ALA A 51 -19.68 2.78 -7.02
CA ALA A 51 -20.55 3.94 -6.86
C ALA A 51 -19.77 5.14 -6.35
N THR A 52 -19.94 6.29 -6.99
CA THR A 52 -19.28 7.54 -6.66
C THR A 52 -20.28 8.69 -6.62
N ALA A 53 -19.89 9.82 -6.04
CA ALA A 53 -20.70 11.04 -6.04
C ALA A 53 -20.26 12.08 -7.08
N GLY A 54 -19.27 11.72 -7.90
CA GLY A 54 -18.49 12.66 -8.71
C GLY A 54 -17.53 13.53 -7.88
N VAL A 55 -16.60 14.21 -8.55
CA VAL A 55 -15.66 15.15 -7.92
C VAL A 55 -16.41 16.21 -7.09
N ASN A 56 -17.49 16.75 -7.65
CA ASN A 56 -18.33 17.77 -7.02
C ASN A 56 -19.28 17.23 -5.95
N GLY A 57 -19.44 15.91 -5.83
CA GLY A 57 -20.27 15.28 -4.80
C GLY A 57 -21.78 15.42 -4.94
N LYS A 58 -22.29 15.92 -6.07
CA LYS A 58 -23.71 16.29 -6.24
C LYS A 58 -24.55 15.20 -6.89
N ASP A 59 -23.98 14.47 -7.85
CA ASP A 59 -24.74 13.57 -8.73
C ASP A 59 -24.18 12.16 -8.60
N PRO A 60 -24.75 11.33 -7.71
CA PRO A 60 -24.25 9.98 -7.50
C PRO A 60 -24.56 9.08 -8.68
N TYR A 61 -23.56 8.34 -9.11
CA TYR A 61 -23.65 7.40 -10.21
C TYR A 61 -22.74 6.19 -9.96
N ALA A 62 -22.74 5.22 -10.86
CA ALA A 62 -21.99 3.98 -10.68
C ALA A 62 -21.31 3.55 -11.97
N ASN A 63 -19.99 3.41 -11.90
CA ASN A 63 -19.15 2.98 -13.02
C ASN A 63 -18.98 1.47 -13.03
N ALA A 64 -19.20 0.85 -14.18
CA ALA A 64 -19.10 -0.59 -14.32
C ALA A 64 -17.64 -1.07 -14.25
N VAL A 65 -17.41 -2.18 -13.55
CA VAL A 65 -16.11 -2.85 -13.44
C VAL A 65 -16.29 -4.36 -13.49
N LEU A 66 -15.20 -5.10 -13.74
CA LEU A 66 -15.16 -6.55 -13.70
C LEU A 66 -14.37 -7.06 -12.49
N LEU A 67 -15.05 -7.72 -11.54
CA LEU A 67 -14.38 -8.45 -10.46
C LEU A 67 -13.79 -9.72 -11.04
N THR A 68 -12.47 -9.86 -11.07
CA THR A 68 -11.77 -10.93 -11.79
C THR A 68 -10.89 -11.77 -10.87
N CYS A 69 -11.00 -13.10 -10.95
CA CYS A 69 -10.15 -14.03 -10.20
C CYS A 69 -9.75 -15.22 -11.08
N LYS A 70 -8.81 -16.05 -10.62
CA LYS A 70 -8.50 -17.30 -11.30
C LYS A 70 -9.69 -18.26 -11.18
N ASP A 71 -9.89 -19.10 -12.19
CA ASP A 71 -10.99 -20.07 -12.25
C ASP A 71 -10.94 -21.08 -11.07
N THR A 72 -9.74 -21.37 -10.58
CA THR A 72 -9.49 -22.22 -9.41
C THR A 72 -9.97 -21.62 -8.09
N ASP A 73 -10.25 -20.31 -8.05
CA ASP A 73 -10.68 -19.65 -6.84
C ASP A 73 -12.18 -19.85 -6.58
N ARG A 74 -12.61 -19.54 -5.35
CA ARG A 74 -14.02 -19.65 -4.98
C ARG A 74 -14.83 -18.65 -5.82
N SER A 75 -15.70 -19.19 -6.67
CA SER A 75 -16.62 -18.39 -7.47
C SER A 75 -17.43 -17.43 -6.60
N LEU A 76 -17.49 -16.16 -6.99
CA LEU A 76 -18.43 -15.22 -6.41
C LEU A 76 -19.86 -15.71 -6.69
N LYS A 77 -20.73 -15.55 -5.71
CA LYS A 77 -22.18 -15.69 -5.87
C LYS A 77 -22.74 -14.38 -6.38
N ALA A 78 -23.45 -14.43 -7.51
CA ALA A 78 -24.23 -13.32 -8.01
C ALA A 78 -25.21 -12.81 -6.93
N ASP A 79 -25.47 -11.51 -6.97
CA ASP A 79 -26.32 -10.75 -6.06
C ASP A 79 -25.91 -10.79 -4.58
N SER A 80 -24.66 -11.14 -4.31
CA SER A 80 -24.11 -11.11 -2.96
C SER A 80 -23.17 -9.92 -2.79
N LEU A 81 -23.11 -9.39 -1.56
CA LEU A 81 -22.24 -8.31 -1.16
C LEU A 81 -20.89 -8.85 -0.71
N TYR A 82 -19.84 -8.09 -1.03
CA TYR A 82 -18.47 -8.43 -0.69
C TYR A 82 -17.70 -7.19 -0.25
N SER A 83 -16.79 -7.40 0.69
CA SER A 83 -15.65 -6.53 0.93
C SER A 83 -14.41 -7.28 0.50
N MET A 84 -13.55 -6.67 -0.31
CA MET A 84 -12.34 -7.33 -0.79
C MET A 84 -11.23 -6.34 -1.11
N THR A 85 -9.98 -6.80 -1.04
CA THR A 85 -8.84 -6.05 -1.58
C THR A 85 -8.61 -6.51 -3.01
N CYS A 86 -8.67 -5.58 -3.95
CA CYS A 86 -8.48 -5.82 -5.37
C CYS A 86 -7.27 -5.06 -5.87
N ARG A 87 -6.52 -5.64 -6.81
CA ARG A 87 -5.60 -4.91 -7.66
C ARG A 87 -6.35 -4.40 -8.89
N LEU A 88 -6.33 -3.09 -9.11
CA LEU A 88 -6.92 -2.48 -10.31
C LEU A 88 -5.97 -2.66 -11.50
N ILE A 89 -6.52 -3.15 -12.61
CA ILE A 89 -5.92 -3.12 -13.93
C ILE A 89 -6.89 -2.34 -14.82
N ALA A 90 -6.48 -1.14 -15.21
CA ALA A 90 -7.30 -0.27 -16.06
C ALA A 90 -6.74 -0.18 -17.48
N SER A 91 -7.60 0.15 -18.45
CA SER A 91 -7.21 0.26 -19.86
C SER A 91 -7.12 1.69 -20.39
N ASN A 92 -7.68 2.69 -19.70
CA ASN A 92 -7.95 4.03 -20.27
C ASN A 92 -8.66 3.96 -21.63
N THR A 93 -9.62 3.04 -21.73
CA THR A 93 -10.52 2.93 -22.86
C THR A 93 -11.95 2.78 -22.34
N ALA A 94 -12.95 2.85 -23.23
CA ALA A 94 -14.35 2.65 -22.86
C ALA A 94 -14.70 1.19 -22.44
N ASN A 95 -13.71 0.29 -22.38
CA ASN A 95 -13.91 -1.07 -21.90
C ASN A 95 -14.02 -1.10 -20.37
N PHE A 96 -14.56 -2.19 -19.83
CA PHE A 96 -14.60 -2.35 -18.37
C PHE A 96 -13.22 -2.64 -17.81
N ASP A 97 -12.83 -1.88 -16.80
CA ASP A 97 -11.63 -2.14 -16.05
C ASP A 97 -11.79 -3.34 -15.10
N HIS A 98 -10.66 -3.97 -14.77
CA HIS A 98 -10.63 -5.19 -13.99
C HIS A 98 -10.13 -4.96 -12.58
N LEU A 99 -10.89 -5.46 -11.61
CA LEU A 99 -10.51 -5.56 -10.22
C LEU A 99 -10.10 -7.00 -9.93
N HIS A 100 -8.79 -7.27 -9.96
CA HIS A 100 -8.23 -8.58 -9.70
C HIS A 100 -8.16 -8.87 -8.21
N PHE A 101 -8.70 -10.00 -7.77
CA PHE A 101 -8.63 -10.42 -6.37
C PHE A 101 -8.21 -11.89 -6.26
N THR A 102 -7.69 -12.26 -5.10
CA THR A 102 -7.40 -13.65 -4.73
C THR A 102 -8.42 -14.14 -3.70
N ARG A 103 -8.46 -15.45 -3.46
CA ARG A 103 -9.41 -16.06 -2.50
C ARG A 103 -9.23 -15.51 -1.08
N GLU A 104 -8.00 -15.22 -0.70
CA GLU A 104 -7.60 -14.76 0.63
C GLU A 104 -8.09 -13.33 0.91
N ASP A 105 -8.34 -12.55 -0.14
CA ASP A 105 -8.73 -11.15 -0.06
C ASP A 105 -10.25 -10.93 0.04
N ILE A 106 -11.07 -12.00 0.09
CA ILE A 106 -12.54 -11.89 -0.02
C ILE A 106 -13.23 -12.10 1.33
N LEU A 107 -14.07 -11.13 1.70
CA LEU A 107 -15.05 -11.26 2.76
C LEU A 107 -16.48 -11.20 2.19
N SER A 108 -17.21 -12.31 2.26
CA SER A 108 -18.63 -12.32 1.88
C SER A 108 -19.50 -11.71 2.98
N LEU A 109 -20.30 -10.72 2.61
CA LEU A 109 -21.23 -10.01 3.50
C LEU A 109 -22.67 -10.51 3.39
N GLY A 110 -22.90 -11.58 2.61
CA GLY A 110 -24.21 -12.17 2.38
C GLY A 110 -25.02 -11.45 1.29
N LYS A 111 -26.33 -11.71 1.26
CA LYS A 111 -27.24 -11.07 0.30
C LYS A 111 -27.75 -9.73 0.86
N PRO A 112 -28.00 -8.73 0.01
CA PRO A 112 -28.76 -7.56 0.43
C PRO A 112 -30.12 -7.95 1.02
N ARG A 113 -30.63 -7.10 1.91
CA ARG A 113 -31.98 -7.28 2.46
C ARG A 113 -33.01 -7.29 1.31
N PRO A 114 -33.98 -8.22 1.29
CA PRO A 114 -35.06 -8.21 0.30
C PRO A 114 -35.75 -6.85 0.26
N GLY A 115 -35.98 -6.31 -0.95
CA GLY A 115 -36.59 -4.99 -1.15
C GLY A 115 -35.65 -3.79 -0.97
N ALA A 116 -34.36 -4.00 -0.68
CA ALA A 116 -33.38 -2.92 -0.73
C ALA A 116 -33.23 -2.42 -2.18
N LYS A 117 -33.77 -1.23 -2.45
CA LYS A 117 -33.55 -0.55 -3.73
C LYS A 117 -32.13 0.01 -3.75
N ASN A 118 -31.42 -0.21 -4.86
CA ASN A 118 -30.10 0.36 -5.16
C ASN A 118 -29.04 0.14 -4.05
N CYS A 119 -28.54 -1.09 -3.91
CA CYS A 119 -27.50 -1.40 -2.93
C CYS A 119 -26.21 -0.59 -3.15
N ALA A 120 -25.90 -0.24 -4.40
CA ALA A 120 -24.74 0.56 -4.76
C ALA A 120 -24.74 1.94 -4.08
N ALA A 121 -25.92 2.55 -3.88
CA ALA A 121 -26.04 3.84 -3.19
C ALA A 121 -25.48 3.83 -1.75
N LYS A 122 -25.47 2.67 -1.07
CA LYS A 122 -24.89 2.54 0.29
C LYS A 122 -23.36 2.56 0.31
N PHE A 123 -22.75 2.40 -0.87
CA PHE A 123 -21.30 2.27 -1.07
C PHE A 123 -20.69 3.47 -1.81
N ILE A 124 -21.47 4.52 -2.06
CA ILE A 124 -20.98 5.77 -2.66
C ILE A 124 -19.76 6.28 -1.89
N ASN A 125 -18.65 6.48 -2.59
CA ASN A 125 -17.38 6.99 -2.06
C ASN A 125 -16.79 6.16 -0.90
N LYS A 126 -17.07 4.85 -0.86
CA LYS A 126 -16.53 3.94 0.18
C LYS A 126 -15.38 3.06 -0.27
N VAL A 127 -14.97 3.14 -1.53
CA VAL A 127 -13.83 2.38 -2.03
C VAL A 127 -12.55 3.16 -1.71
N ALA A 128 -11.83 2.68 -0.70
CA ALA A 128 -10.51 3.21 -0.35
C ALA A 128 -9.45 2.68 -1.32
N SER A 129 -8.37 3.45 -1.50
CA SER A 129 -7.29 3.12 -2.42
C SER A 129 -5.92 3.29 -1.77
N THR A 130 -4.99 2.43 -2.17
CA THR A 130 -3.55 2.59 -1.97
C THR A 130 -2.89 2.50 -3.34
N VAL A 131 -2.23 3.57 -3.75
CA VAL A 131 -1.81 3.83 -5.12
C VAL A 131 -0.30 4.01 -5.12
N HIS A 132 0.40 3.23 -5.93
CA HIS A 132 1.79 3.50 -6.28
C HIS A 132 1.83 3.99 -7.73
N GLY A 133 2.50 5.10 -8.00
CA GLY A 133 2.48 5.72 -9.33
C GLY A 133 3.62 6.70 -9.53
N ARG A 134 3.87 7.04 -10.79
CA ARG A 134 4.78 8.13 -11.15
C ARG A 134 3.99 9.32 -11.65
N ILE A 135 4.30 10.52 -11.15
CA ILE A 135 3.64 11.75 -11.59
C ILE A 135 3.96 11.96 -13.06
N PHE A 136 2.92 11.98 -13.88
CA PHE A 136 2.97 12.23 -15.31
C PHE A 136 2.64 13.69 -15.63
N ASP A 137 1.66 14.24 -14.92
CA ASP A 137 1.23 15.63 -15.08
C ASP A 137 0.79 16.23 -13.73
N ARG A 138 0.85 17.55 -13.63
CA ARG A 138 0.48 18.33 -12.43
C ARG A 138 -0.19 19.63 -12.84
N GLU A 139 -1.41 19.82 -12.36
CA GLU A 139 -2.20 21.03 -12.58
C GLU A 139 -2.68 21.61 -11.24
N ILE A 140 -2.78 22.93 -11.15
CA ILE A 140 -3.42 23.61 -10.02
C ILE A 140 -4.79 24.07 -10.50
N LEU A 141 -5.83 23.51 -9.90
CA LEU A 141 -7.22 23.89 -10.12
C LEU A 141 -7.57 24.98 -9.13
N ASP A 142 -7.98 26.13 -9.64
CA ASP A 142 -8.48 27.23 -8.83
C ASP A 142 -9.90 26.88 -8.40
N ASP A 143 -10.08 26.52 -7.13
CA ASP A 143 -11.41 26.33 -6.56
C ASP A 143 -11.96 27.73 -6.33
N SER A 144 -12.92 28.15 -7.16
CA SER A 144 -13.47 29.51 -7.23
C SER A 144 -14.21 29.98 -5.96
N SER A 145 -13.95 29.37 -4.81
CA SER A 145 -14.34 29.84 -3.49
C SER A 145 -13.34 30.88 -2.99
N ASP A 146 -13.83 32.04 -2.56
CA ASP A 146 -13.04 33.20 -2.06
C ASP A 146 -12.11 32.90 -0.86
N ASP A 147 -12.04 31.66 -0.38
CA ASP A 147 -11.27 31.23 0.79
C ASP A 147 -9.80 30.89 0.45
N GLY A 148 -9.38 31.01 -0.82
CA GLY A 148 -8.00 30.73 -1.26
C GLY A 148 -7.61 29.26 -1.18
N GLU A 149 -8.58 28.37 -1.03
CA GLU A 149 -8.38 26.93 -1.20
C GLU A 149 -8.21 26.63 -2.70
N TYR A 150 -7.33 25.68 -3.01
CA TYR A 150 -7.10 25.20 -4.36
C TYR A 150 -6.90 23.70 -4.32
N THR A 151 -7.11 23.05 -5.45
CA THR A 151 -6.90 21.61 -5.59
C THR A 151 -5.75 21.36 -6.55
N ILE A 152 -4.73 20.62 -6.12
CA ILE A 152 -3.68 20.14 -7.00
C ILE A 152 -4.17 18.84 -7.63
N LEU A 153 -4.28 18.82 -8.95
CA LEU A 153 -4.59 17.63 -9.73
C LEU A 153 -3.31 16.97 -10.19
N LEU A 154 -3.00 15.80 -9.65
CA LEU A 154 -1.89 14.96 -10.11
C LEU A 154 -2.41 13.89 -11.06
N THR A 155 -1.86 13.81 -12.27
CA THR A 155 -2.06 12.65 -13.13
C THR A 155 -0.92 11.68 -12.91
N LEU A 156 -1.21 10.47 -12.48
CA LEU A 156 -0.22 9.42 -12.28
C LEU A 156 -0.22 8.43 -13.45
N LYS A 157 0.97 8.02 -13.86
CA LYS A 157 1.19 6.90 -14.76
C LYS A 157 1.47 5.63 -13.96
N HIS A 158 0.81 4.57 -14.38
CA HIS A 158 0.94 3.22 -13.82
C HIS A 158 1.48 2.27 -14.87
N VAL A 159 2.28 1.32 -14.42
CA VAL A 159 2.79 0.22 -15.22
C VAL A 159 2.59 -1.05 -14.40
N ASP A 160 1.90 -2.04 -14.96
CA ASP A 160 1.70 -3.32 -14.30
C ASP A 160 1.53 -4.45 -15.31
N HIS A 161 1.46 -5.68 -14.82
CA HIS A 161 1.19 -6.87 -15.62
C HIS A 161 -0.31 -7.19 -15.61
N ASP A 162 -0.93 -7.22 -16.79
CA ASP A 162 -2.27 -7.75 -16.98
C ASP A 162 -2.22 -9.29 -16.90
N PRO A 163 -2.85 -9.92 -15.90
CA PRO A 163 -2.74 -11.34 -15.68
C PRO A 163 -3.62 -12.13 -16.66
N ILE A 164 -4.54 -11.48 -17.38
CA ILE A 164 -5.38 -12.09 -18.43
C ILE A 164 -4.59 -12.13 -19.73
N GLY A 165 -4.16 -10.97 -20.24
CA GLY A 165 -3.42 -10.86 -21.49
C GLY A 165 -1.96 -11.33 -21.42
N GLY A 166 -1.39 -11.45 -20.22
CA GLY A 166 0.02 -11.80 -20.03
C GLY A 166 0.99 -10.70 -20.48
N SER A 167 0.48 -9.48 -20.67
CA SER A 167 1.22 -8.35 -21.21
C SER A 167 1.39 -7.24 -20.18
N VAL A 168 2.38 -6.38 -20.40
CA VAL A 168 2.53 -5.15 -19.63
C VAL A 168 1.51 -4.13 -20.12
N VAL A 169 0.76 -3.57 -19.19
CA VAL A 169 -0.22 -2.52 -19.42
C VAL A 169 0.24 -1.21 -18.77
N VAL A 170 -0.10 -0.10 -19.41
CA VAL A 170 0.25 1.24 -18.97
C VAL A 170 -1.01 2.09 -19.04
N TRP A 171 -1.33 2.77 -17.94
CA TRP A 171 -2.58 3.51 -17.81
C TRP A 171 -2.38 4.72 -16.90
N LEU A 172 -3.31 5.67 -16.94
CA LEU A 172 -3.29 6.91 -16.17
C LEU A 172 -4.43 6.93 -15.14
N THR A 173 -4.20 7.61 -14.02
CA THR A 173 -5.23 7.95 -13.03
C THR A 173 -5.08 9.40 -12.56
N LYS A 174 -6.15 10.02 -12.08
CA LYS A 174 -6.17 11.41 -11.61
C LYS A 174 -6.36 11.48 -10.09
N HIS A 175 -5.62 12.35 -9.42
CA HIS A 175 -5.57 12.44 -7.96
C HIS A 175 -5.75 13.88 -7.50
N HIS A 176 -6.85 14.14 -6.83
CA HIS A 176 -7.22 15.44 -6.28
C HIS A 176 -6.61 15.60 -4.88
N VAL A 177 -5.58 16.45 -4.78
CA VAL A 177 -4.88 16.79 -3.54
C VAL A 177 -5.36 18.14 -3.06
N ALA A 178 -6.02 18.18 -1.90
CA ALA A 178 -6.48 19.43 -1.30
C ALA A 178 -5.29 20.28 -0.82
N SER A 179 -5.32 21.60 -1.02
CA SER A 179 -4.28 22.55 -0.61
C SER A 179 -3.82 22.39 0.85
N ARG A 180 -4.72 22.04 1.77
CA ARG A 180 -4.37 21.81 3.18
C ARG A 180 -3.33 20.71 3.41
N LEU A 181 -3.20 19.74 2.49
CA LEU A 181 -2.20 18.68 2.57
C LEU A 181 -0.80 19.18 2.19
N ASP A 182 -0.70 20.32 1.50
CA ASP A 182 0.55 20.87 0.99
C ASP A 182 1.57 21.13 2.12
N SER A 183 1.11 21.78 3.19
CA SER A 183 1.94 22.09 4.36
C SER A 183 2.41 20.88 5.18
N THR A 184 1.76 19.72 5.03
CA THR A 184 2.01 18.55 5.88
C THR A 184 2.73 17.41 5.16
N HIS A 185 2.59 17.32 3.83
CA HIS A 185 3.07 16.18 3.05
C HIS A 185 4.07 16.55 1.94
N GLN A 186 4.66 17.75 1.99
CA GLN A 186 5.62 18.22 0.96
C GLN A 186 5.04 18.12 -0.45
N VAL A 187 3.80 18.54 -0.66
CA VAL A 187 3.14 18.41 -1.97
C VAL A 187 3.82 19.32 -3.01
N GLU A 188 4.52 20.37 -2.59
CA GLU A 188 5.47 21.13 -3.42
C GLU A 188 6.52 20.26 -4.12
N ASP A 189 6.96 19.16 -3.48
CA ASP A 189 7.98 18.24 -4.02
C ASP A 189 7.38 17.18 -4.97
N CYS A 190 6.05 17.13 -5.10
CA CYS A 190 5.34 16.24 -6.03
C CYS A 190 5.46 16.74 -7.48
N GLN A 191 6.68 16.74 -8.01
CA GLN A 191 7.01 17.18 -9.37
C GLN A 191 6.83 16.07 -10.41
N ILE A 192 6.68 16.46 -11.67
CA ILE A 192 6.59 15.50 -12.79
C ILE A 192 7.81 14.56 -12.78
N GLY A 193 7.56 13.26 -12.86
CA GLY A 193 8.56 12.21 -12.81
C GLY A 193 8.83 11.65 -11.41
N ALA A 194 8.36 12.30 -10.34
CA ALA A 194 8.46 11.77 -8.98
C ALA A 194 7.61 10.51 -8.81
N GLU A 195 8.12 9.55 -8.06
CA GLU A 195 7.40 8.34 -7.69
C GLU A 195 6.74 8.56 -6.33
N VAL A 196 5.46 8.23 -6.22
CA VAL A 196 4.65 8.54 -5.03
C VAL A 196 3.82 7.34 -4.61
N LEU A 197 3.63 7.24 -3.30
CA LEU A 197 2.63 6.40 -2.67
C LEU A 197 1.49 7.30 -2.17
N ILE A 198 0.26 7.01 -2.60
CA ILE A 198 -0.93 7.77 -2.25
C ILE A 198 -1.94 6.86 -1.56
N HIS A 199 -2.51 7.34 -0.47
CA HIS A 199 -3.70 6.75 0.13
C HIS A 199 -4.90 7.69 -0.07
N GLY A 200 -6.04 7.11 -0.43
CA GLY A 200 -7.20 7.92 -0.80
C GLY A 200 -8.49 7.13 -0.93
N THR A 201 -9.43 7.74 -1.64
CA THR A 201 -10.74 7.14 -1.96
C THR A 201 -11.10 7.41 -3.41
N VAL A 202 -11.69 6.44 -4.10
CA VAL A 202 -12.26 6.65 -5.44
C VAL A 202 -13.45 7.60 -5.33
N ILE A 203 -13.46 8.68 -6.12
CA ILE A 203 -14.50 9.71 -6.08
C ILE A 203 -15.17 9.96 -7.43
N ASP A 204 -14.54 9.58 -8.53
CA ASP A 204 -15.07 9.80 -9.87
C ASP A 204 -14.46 8.84 -10.89
N TYR A 205 -15.02 8.86 -12.09
CA TYR A 205 -14.49 8.26 -13.29
C TYR A 205 -14.77 9.23 -14.45
N ASP A 206 -13.69 9.72 -15.06
CA ASP A 206 -13.79 10.59 -16.22
C ASP A 206 -14.06 9.71 -17.45
N GLU A 207 -15.30 9.73 -17.96
CA GLU A 207 -15.69 8.98 -19.15
C GLU A 207 -14.98 9.44 -20.43
N VAL A 208 -14.57 10.72 -20.50
CA VAL A 208 -13.90 11.30 -21.68
C VAL A 208 -12.49 10.73 -21.81
N THR A 209 -11.76 10.65 -20.70
CA THR A 209 -10.39 10.10 -20.67
C THR A 209 -10.34 8.63 -20.22
N SER A 210 -11.50 8.05 -19.89
CA SER A 210 -11.66 6.71 -19.33
C SER A 210 -10.75 6.48 -18.11
N CYS A 211 -10.75 7.42 -17.18
CA CYS A 211 -9.74 7.54 -16.13
C CYS A 211 -10.36 7.59 -14.74
N TRP A 212 -9.86 6.78 -13.80
CA TRP A 212 -10.31 6.82 -12.42
C TRP A 212 -9.77 8.05 -11.70
N GLU A 213 -10.65 8.69 -10.92
CA GLU A 213 -10.30 9.85 -10.11
C GLU A 213 -10.39 9.55 -8.61
N PHE A 214 -9.38 10.03 -7.88
CA PHE A 214 -9.19 9.74 -6.47
C PHE A 214 -9.13 11.04 -5.67
N ARG A 215 -9.72 11.03 -4.48
CA ARG A 215 -9.44 12.04 -3.45
C ARG A 215 -8.27 11.58 -2.61
N VAL A 216 -7.22 12.37 -2.57
CA VAL A 216 -6.03 12.08 -1.77
C VAL A 216 -6.28 12.42 -0.31
N ARG A 217 -5.85 11.51 0.57
CA ARG A 217 -5.87 11.67 2.03
C ARG A 217 -4.47 11.76 2.60
N ASP A 218 -3.55 11.04 2.01
CA ASP A 218 -2.14 11.01 2.38
C ASP A 218 -1.30 10.76 1.12
N ILE A 219 -0.12 11.36 1.08
CA ILE A 219 0.84 11.23 -0.01
C ILE A 219 2.25 11.20 0.56
N THR A 220 3.07 10.32 0.00
CA THR A 220 4.48 10.19 0.33
C THR A 220 5.29 10.06 -0.95
N ILE A 221 6.37 10.82 -1.06
CA ILE A 221 7.30 10.72 -2.18
C ILE A 221 8.25 9.56 -1.89
N CYS A 222 8.36 8.64 -2.83
CA CYS A 222 9.29 7.53 -2.76
C CYS A 222 10.69 8.03 -3.13
N GLU A 223 11.63 8.04 -2.17
CA GLU A 223 13.02 8.38 -2.45
C GLU A 223 13.62 7.39 -3.46
N ARG A 224 14.23 7.92 -4.51
CA ARG A 224 14.87 7.11 -5.54
C ARG A 224 16.19 6.55 -4.99
N SER A 225 16.20 5.27 -4.62
CA SER A 225 17.38 4.61 -4.05
C SER A 225 18.58 4.53 -5.01
N ASP A 226 18.36 4.82 -6.29
CA ASP A 226 19.34 4.61 -7.37
C ASP A 226 20.28 5.80 -7.60
N ILE A 227 20.12 6.90 -6.86
CA ILE A 227 21.08 8.00 -6.87
C ILE A 227 21.95 7.85 -5.64
N GLN A 228 23.04 7.09 -5.73
CA GLN A 228 24.16 7.28 -4.80
C GLN A 228 24.90 8.57 -5.21
N PRO A 229 24.82 9.67 -4.45
CA PRO A 229 25.86 10.67 -4.53
C PRO A 229 27.13 10.02 -3.96
N ASN A 230 28.21 9.97 -4.75
CA ASN A 230 29.55 9.61 -4.29
C ASN A 230 29.90 10.33 -2.98
N GLN A 231 29.75 9.68 -1.82
CA GLN A 231 30.23 10.20 -0.54
C GLN A 231 30.99 9.09 0.20
N VAL A 232 32.32 9.21 0.15
CA VAL A 232 33.27 8.53 1.02
C VAL A 232 33.14 9.15 2.41
N GLY A 233 32.61 8.41 3.38
CA GLY A 233 32.54 8.82 4.78
C GLY A 233 33.17 7.76 5.69
N THR A 234 34.25 8.13 6.36
CA THR A 234 34.98 7.34 7.37
C THR A 234 34.15 7.15 8.65
N SER A 235 34.12 5.92 9.18
CA SER A 235 33.47 5.62 10.46
C SER A 235 34.40 5.86 11.65
N THR A 236 33.85 6.41 12.74
CA THR A 236 34.47 6.47 14.07
C THR A 236 33.51 5.83 15.07
N THR A 237 34.06 5.03 15.99
CA THR A 237 33.30 4.27 17.00
C THR A 237 33.47 4.93 18.37
N GLU A 238 32.38 5.17 19.09
CA GLU A 238 32.39 5.55 20.51
C GLU A 238 31.53 4.57 21.32
N VAL A 239 31.92 4.33 22.59
CA VAL A 239 31.31 3.39 23.54
C VAL A 239 30.76 4.17 24.73
N TYR A 240 29.59 3.79 25.24
CA TYR A 240 28.93 4.44 26.39
C TYR A 240 28.48 3.40 27.44
N ASP A 241 28.56 3.78 28.73
CA ASP A 241 28.16 2.97 29.89
C ASP A 241 26.66 3.09 30.25
N VAL A 242 26.09 2.03 30.84
CA VAL A 242 24.65 1.88 31.16
C VAL A 242 24.37 2.12 32.66
N VAL A 243 23.28 2.83 32.99
CA VAL A 243 22.81 3.07 34.37
C VAL A 243 21.37 2.55 34.55
N HIS A 244 21.09 1.83 35.65
CA HIS A 244 19.80 1.22 35.96
C HIS A 244 18.87 2.12 36.82
N GLY A 245 17.56 2.11 36.54
CA GLY A 245 16.52 2.84 37.30
C GLY A 245 15.23 2.03 37.52
N PRO A 246 14.35 2.42 38.47
CA PRO A 246 13.44 1.48 39.15
C PRO A 246 11.98 1.42 38.65
N ARG A 247 11.66 1.66 37.36
CA ARG A 247 10.28 1.49 36.85
C ARG A 247 10.23 0.84 35.47
N ALA A 248 9.35 -0.16 35.35
CA ALA A 248 9.25 -1.07 34.21
C ALA A 248 8.73 -0.38 32.93
N GLY A 249 9.42 -0.63 31.82
CA GLY A 249 9.11 -0.17 30.47
C GLY A 249 10.37 0.10 29.66
N LEU A 250 10.36 -0.25 28.37
CA LEU A 250 11.38 0.20 27.42
C LEU A 250 10.94 1.58 26.90
N TRP A 251 11.76 2.59 27.14
CA TRP A 251 11.49 3.96 26.71
C TRP A 251 12.57 4.39 25.73
N ILE A 252 12.16 4.79 24.52
CA ILE A 252 13.03 5.44 23.55
C ILE A 252 12.57 6.89 23.44
N ARG A 253 13.47 7.83 23.73
CA ARG A 253 13.21 9.28 23.61
C ARG A 253 13.47 9.71 22.17
N LYS A 254 12.44 10.21 21.48
CA LYS A 254 12.54 10.70 20.11
C LYS A 254 13.04 12.15 20.12
N GLN A 255 14.33 12.36 19.89
CA GLN A 255 14.82 13.63 19.34
C GLN A 255 15.07 13.40 17.85
N THR A 256 14.13 13.89 17.03
CA THR A 256 14.21 14.02 15.57
C THR A 256 14.91 12.86 14.83
N CYS A 257 14.24 11.70 14.69
CA CYS A 257 14.53 10.70 13.65
C CYS A 257 13.42 9.63 13.55
N GLU A 258 13.36 8.95 12.40
CA GLU A 258 12.60 7.70 12.19
C GLU A 258 13.38 6.51 12.76
N VAL A 259 12.68 5.60 13.44
CA VAL A 259 13.25 4.36 13.96
C VAL A 259 12.57 3.19 13.24
N GLY A 260 13.31 2.53 12.35
CA GLY A 260 12.89 1.26 11.75
C GLY A 260 13.46 0.08 12.54
N LEU A 261 12.59 -0.78 13.08
CA LEU A 261 13.00 -2.04 13.72
C LEU A 261 12.73 -3.21 12.76
N ARG A 262 13.75 -4.01 12.48
CA ARG A 262 13.60 -5.32 11.83
C ARG A 262 13.81 -6.42 12.86
N PHE A 263 12.83 -7.32 12.97
CA PHE A 263 13.01 -8.57 13.70
C PHE A 263 13.47 -9.64 12.71
N ALA A 264 14.68 -10.15 12.89
CA ALA A 264 15.10 -11.38 12.22
C ALA A 264 14.76 -12.55 13.15
N ALA A 265 13.67 -13.26 12.85
CA ALA A 265 13.37 -14.54 13.49
C ALA A 265 13.45 -15.66 12.44
N THR A 266 14.33 -16.63 12.65
CA THR A 266 14.42 -17.83 11.83
C THR A 266 13.40 -18.88 12.27
N TRP A 267 12.28 -18.90 11.51
CA TRP A 267 11.38 -20.02 11.20
C TRP A 267 10.33 -20.60 12.19
N GLN A 268 9.22 -21.01 11.55
CA GLN A 268 8.06 -21.85 11.95
C GLN A 268 6.99 -21.36 12.96
N SER A 269 5.98 -20.72 12.37
CA SER A 269 4.57 -20.64 12.80
C SER A 269 4.18 -19.70 13.95
N ARG A 270 3.08 -18.98 13.69
CA ARG A 270 2.34 -17.97 14.49
C ARG A 270 2.91 -16.54 14.44
N ALA A 271 2.13 -15.67 13.80
CA ALA A 271 2.34 -14.23 13.78
C ALA A 271 2.09 -13.63 15.18
N CYS A 272 3.04 -12.85 15.68
CA CYS A 272 2.86 -11.98 16.83
C CYS A 272 2.65 -10.55 16.33
N CYS A 273 1.58 -9.88 16.78
CA CYS A 273 1.39 -8.45 16.56
C CYS A 273 1.90 -7.69 17.79
N ALA A 274 2.88 -6.81 17.60
CA ALA A 274 3.22 -5.78 18.58
C ALA A 274 2.42 -4.52 18.26
N THR A 275 1.79 -3.91 19.26
CA THR A 275 1.09 -2.63 19.11
C THR A 275 2.04 -1.50 19.48
N LEU A 276 2.28 -0.60 18.53
CA LEU A 276 3.02 0.64 18.77
C LEU A 276 2.06 1.66 19.37
N LEU A 277 2.36 2.19 20.56
CA LEU A 277 1.64 3.33 21.13
C LEU A 277 2.59 4.54 21.14
N SER A 278 2.21 5.60 20.42
CA SER A 278 2.95 6.87 20.42
C SER A 278 2.28 7.84 21.40
N PHE A 279 3.08 8.42 22.29
CA PHE A 279 2.64 9.46 23.22
C PHE A 279 3.65 10.62 23.16
N GLY A 280 3.44 11.57 22.24
CA GLY A 280 4.35 12.72 22.07
C GLY A 280 5.76 12.28 21.66
N GLU A 281 6.78 12.71 22.42
CA GLU A 281 8.20 12.37 22.18
C GLU A 281 8.60 10.94 22.61
N TRP A 282 7.67 10.15 23.14
CA TRP A 282 7.95 8.83 23.68
C TRP A 282 7.22 7.74 22.90
N VAL A 283 7.96 6.68 22.58
CA VAL A 283 7.40 5.44 22.05
C VAL A 283 7.42 4.41 23.16
N ALA A 284 6.24 3.90 23.51
CA ALA A 284 6.09 2.85 24.51
C ALA A 284 5.73 1.52 23.82
N PHE A 285 6.40 0.45 24.24
CA PHE A 285 6.09 -0.91 23.80
C PHE A 285 5.35 -1.64 24.93
N SER A 286 4.15 -2.14 24.65
CA SER A 286 3.44 -3.03 25.57
C SER A 286 3.87 -4.48 25.29
N PRO A 287 4.40 -5.22 26.27
CA PRO A 287 4.69 -6.62 26.09
C PRO A 287 3.39 -7.42 26.18
N MET A 288 2.73 -7.71 25.04
CA MET A 288 1.90 -8.91 24.98
C MET A 288 2.82 -10.10 24.78
N ALA A 289 3.11 -10.78 25.89
CA ALA A 289 3.70 -12.13 26.01
C ALA A 289 4.56 -12.58 24.82
N LEU A 290 5.77 -12.01 24.72
CA LEU A 290 6.78 -12.48 23.79
C LEU A 290 7.47 -13.71 24.42
N HIS A 291 7.03 -14.92 24.09
CA HIS A 291 7.74 -16.14 24.49
C HIS A 291 8.85 -16.40 23.47
N VAL A 292 10.00 -15.76 23.66
CA VAL A 292 11.17 -15.93 22.79
C VAL A 292 12.04 -17.05 23.36
N ASN A 293 12.14 -18.16 22.64
CA ASN A 293 13.03 -19.28 22.97
C ASN A 293 14.39 -19.17 22.24
N THR A 294 14.87 -17.95 21.97
CA THR A 294 16.20 -17.71 21.41
C THR A 294 17.06 -16.93 22.41
N PRO A 295 18.34 -17.30 22.61
CA PRO A 295 19.22 -16.67 23.59
C PRO A 295 19.71 -15.26 23.20
N GLU A 296 19.39 -14.78 22.00
CA GLU A 296 19.83 -13.48 21.51
C GLU A 296 18.64 -12.66 20.98
N LEU A 297 18.48 -11.45 21.52
CA LEU A 297 17.65 -10.40 20.94
C LEU A 297 18.59 -9.39 20.29
N GLN A 298 18.62 -9.34 18.96
CA GLN A 298 19.35 -8.30 18.24
C GLN A 298 18.42 -7.12 17.94
N ILE A 299 18.79 -5.94 18.42
CA ILE A 299 18.14 -4.67 18.06
C ILE A 299 19.09 -3.95 17.11
N VAL A 300 18.70 -3.82 15.84
CA VAL A 300 19.50 -3.12 14.83
C VAL A 300 18.90 -1.74 14.60
N VAL A 301 19.69 -0.69 14.81
CA VAL A 301 19.31 0.72 14.55
C VAL A 301 20.08 1.19 13.32
N HIS A 302 19.37 1.45 12.22
CA HIS A 302 19.99 1.66 10.90
C HIS A 302 20.43 3.11 10.61
N LYS A 303 20.10 4.09 11.46
CA LYS A 303 20.59 5.47 11.33
C LYS A 303 20.24 6.25 12.59
N TYR A 304 21.24 6.86 13.20
CA TYR A 304 21.03 7.76 14.34
C TYR A 304 22.14 8.81 14.37
N THR A 305 21.76 10.08 14.34
CA THR A 305 22.66 11.22 14.55
C THR A 305 22.23 11.92 15.83
N GLY A 306 22.75 11.45 16.97
CA GLY A 306 22.48 12.00 18.30
C GLY A 306 23.08 11.13 19.40
N ALA A 307 22.75 11.42 20.67
CA ALA A 307 23.05 10.55 21.81
C ALA A 307 21.78 9.83 22.29
N ALA A 308 21.75 8.50 22.22
CA ALA A 308 20.62 7.68 22.65
C ALA A 308 20.99 6.97 23.94
N THR A 309 20.06 6.96 24.90
CA THR A 309 20.20 6.18 26.13
C THR A 309 19.17 5.06 26.11
N LEU A 310 19.64 3.81 26.11
CA LEU A 310 18.79 2.63 26.18
C LEU A 310 18.61 2.24 27.65
N TYR A 311 17.37 2.06 28.10
CA TYR A 311 17.06 1.57 29.44
C TYR A 311 16.42 0.18 29.34
N TRP A 312 16.98 -0.80 30.06
CA TRP A 312 16.42 -2.16 30.15
C TRP A 312 16.16 -2.53 31.61
N SER A 313 15.00 -3.13 31.87
CA SER A 313 14.59 -3.65 33.18
C SER A 313 13.50 -4.70 32.99
N GLY A 314 13.74 -5.94 33.42
CA GLY A 314 12.70 -6.97 33.47
C GLY A 314 13.10 -8.23 34.26
N ASP A 315 12.35 -8.51 35.32
CA ASP A 315 12.34 -9.75 36.09
C ASP A 315 11.34 -10.76 35.51
N ILE A 316 11.50 -11.25 34.28
CA ILE A 316 10.80 -12.47 33.81
C ILE A 316 11.69 -13.20 32.80
N LEU A 317 12.71 -13.90 33.30
CA LEU A 317 13.45 -14.93 32.57
C LEU A 317 14.01 -15.90 33.62
N ASN A 318 13.28 -16.97 33.94
CA ASN A 318 13.72 -17.96 34.92
C ASN A 318 14.91 -18.83 34.44
N ASN A 319 15.58 -18.52 33.33
CA ASN A 319 16.70 -19.32 32.81
C ASN A 319 17.69 -18.50 31.94
N ILE A 320 18.26 -17.42 32.47
CA ILE A 320 19.51 -16.86 31.92
C ILE A 320 20.57 -16.88 33.01
N THR A 321 21.63 -17.65 32.78
CA THR A 321 22.83 -17.67 33.63
C THR A 321 23.57 -16.34 33.55
N PRO A 322 24.14 -15.83 34.66
CA PRO A 322 24.97 -14.62 34.64
C PRO A 322 26.17 -14.79 33.70
N GLY A 323 26.30 -13.92 32.70
CA GLY A 323 27.43 -13.94 31.75
C GLY A 323 27.14 -13.51 30.31
N ASN A 324 25.87 -13.29 29.93
CA ASN A 324 25.54 -12.85 28.57
C ASN A 324 25.85 -11.36 28.38
N VAL A 325 26.85 -11.08 27.54
CA VAL A 325 27.16 -9.74 27.04
C VAL A 325 26.22 -9.42 25.89
N ILE A 326 25.49 -8.31 25.98
CA ILE A 326 24.72 -7.77 24.84
C ILE A 326 25.69 -6.91 24.03
N ASP A 327 26.20 -7.46 22.92
CA ASP A 327 27.04 -6.72 21.98
C ASP A 327 26.13 -5.89 21.04
N ALA A 328 26.13 -4.57 21.20
CA ALA A 328 25.42 -3.66 20.30
C ALA A 328 26.41 -3.14 19.27
N ARG A 329 26.31 -3.62 18.03
CA ARG A 329 27.13 -3.12 16.91
C ARG A 329 26.34 -2.08 16.12
N VAL A 330 26.89 -0.88 16.03
CA VAL A 330 26.48 0.11 15.04
C VAL A 330 27.12 -0.30 13.72
N ILE A 331 26.31 -0.71 12.76
CA ILE A 331 26.74 -0.93 11.38
C ILE A 331 26.36 0.34 10.61
N GLN A 332 27.38 1.09 10.18
CA GLN A 332 27.21 2.18 9.20
C GLN A 332 27.08 1.59 7.80
#